data_AF-A0A1B7VJ83-F1
#
_entry.id   AF-A0A1B7VJ83-F1
#
_cell.length_a   1.000
_cell.length_b   1.000
_cell.length_c   1.000
_cell.angle_alpha   90.00
_cell.angle_beta   90.00
_cell.angle_gamma   90.00
#
_symmetry.space_group_name_H-M   'P 1'
#
loop_
_entity.id
_entity.type
_entity.pdbx_description
1 polymer ?
#
loop_
_entity_poly.entity_id
_entity_poly.type
_entity_poly.pdbx_seq_one_letter_code
_entity_poly.pdbx_strand_id
1 'polypeptide(L)'
;MEKQESDNNQRLIIRGEVKFIDRGNIDKSGRNPKYQIQINLAPTSIEGRKLSSDSNSLLIFLIREKEILEQIDKLPIVGDNLIIESFSIEEHPRMLPIKKIKFQ
;
A
#
# COMPACT_ATOMS: atom_id res chain seq x y z
N MET A 1 27.67 13.28 21.15
CA MET A 1 27.47 12.52 19.89
C MET A 1 25.99 12.23 19.79
N GLU A 2 25.25 13.12 19.13
CA GLU A 2 23.83 12.91 18.84
C GLU A 2 23.71 11.82 17.79
N LYS A 3 22.90 10.79 18.09
CA LYS A 3 22.53 9.78 17.10
C LYS A 3 21.80 10.52 15.99
N GLN A 4 22.39 10.53 14.78
CA GLN A 4 21.64 10.80 13.57
C GLN A 4 20.58 9.70 13.47
N GLU A 5 19.37 9.98 13.97
CA GLU A 5 18.19 9.23 13.58
C GLU A 5 18.09 9.36 12.07
N SER A 6 18.40 8.27 11.38
CA SER A 6 18.25 8.19 9.95
C SER A 6 16.75 8.33 9.66
N ASP A 7 16.34 9.52 9.24
CA ASP A 7 15.03 9.88 8.67
C ASP A 7 14.76 9.13 7.34
N ASN A 8 14.99 7.82 7.33
CA ASN A 8 14.84 6.96 6.16
C ASN A 8 13.38 6.55 5.91
N ASN A 9 12.42 7.00 6.73
CA ASN A 9 10.99 6.80 6.48
C ASN A 9 10.43 7.91 5.56
N GLN A 10 10.88 7.95 4.31
CA GLN A 10 10.37 8.92 3.34
C GLN A 10 8.94 8.57 2.93
N ARG A 11 8.03 9.51 3.17
CA ARG A 11 6.61 9.40 2.83
C ARG A 11 6.41 9.48 1.32
N LEU A 12 5.62 8.56 0.78
CA LEU A 12 5.12 8.54 -0.59
C LEU A 12 3.61 8.76 -0.60
N ILE A 13 3.11 9.54 -1.56
CA ILE A 13 1.68 9.63 -1.87
C ILE A 13 1.49 9.12 -3.29
N ILE A 14 0.74 8.04 -3.42
CA ILE A 14 0.57 7.29 -4.67
C ILE A 14 -0.90 7.36 -5.05
N ARG A 15 -1.18 7.73 -6.29
CA ARG A 15 -2.52 7.68 -6.89
C ARG A 15 -2.50 6.65 -7.99
N GLY A 16 -3.60 5.92 -8.14
CA GLY A 16 -3.68 4.93 -9.19
C GLY A 16 -4.97 4.15 -9.20
N GLU A 17 -5.10 3.30 -10.21
CA GLU A 17 -6.24 2.43 -10.40
C GLU A 17 -5.90 1.02 -9.91
N VAL A 18 -6.81 0.41 -9.17
CA VAL A 18 -6.71 -0.98 -8.76
C VAL A 18 -6.81 -1.89 -9.98
N LYS A 19 -5.76 -2.65 -10.26
CA LYS A 19 -5.75 -3.66 -11.33
C LYS A 19 -6.01 -5.06 -10.84
N PHE A 20 -5.69 -5.35 -9.58
CA PHE A 20 -5.90 -6.67 -8.98
C PHE A 20 -6.00 -6.57 -7.47
N ILE A 21 -6.86 -7.40 -6.87
CA ILE A 21 -6.98 -7.57 -5.42
C ILE A 21 -7.00 -9.06 -5.11
N ASP A 22 -6.21 -9.45 -4.11
CA ASP A 22 -6.25 -10.79 -3.52
C ASP A 22 -6.47 -10.73 -2.01
N ARG A 23 -7.12 -11.76 -1.48
CA ARG A 23 -7.47 -11.89 -0.06
C ARG A 23 -6.95 -13.22 0.48
N GLY A 24 -5.84 -13.16 1.19
CA GLY A 24 -5.25 -14.32 1.86
C GLY A 24 -5.70 -14.40 3.33
N ASN A 25 -6.20 -15.55 3.78
CA ASN A 25 -6.38 -15.77 5.22
C ASN A 25 -5.01 -16.00 5.88
N ILE A 26 -4.64 -15.13 6.81
CA ILE A 26 -3.37 -15.21 7.55
C ILE A 26 -3.52 -15.80 8.95
N ASP A 27 -4.76 -15.98 9.44
CA ASP A 27 -5.03 -16.67 10.70
C ASP A 27 -5.61 -18.07 10.44
N LYS A 28 -4.69 -19.06 10.48
CA LYS A 28 -5.02 -20.49 10.31
C LYS A 28 -5.76 -21.09 11.51
N SER A 29 -5.91 -20.35 12.62
CA SER A 29 -6.61 -20.86 13.80
C SER A 29 -8.14 -20.95 13.61
N GLY A 30 -8.69 -20.25 12.60
CA GLY A 30 -10.12 -20.23 12.28
C GLY A 30 -11.00 -19.50 13.30
N ARG A 31 -10.43 -19.05 14.43
CA ARG A 31 -11.19 -18.41 15.53
C ARG A 31 -11.52 -16.95 15.23
N ASN A 32 -10.65 -16.28 14.49
CA ASN A 32 -10.83 -14.90 14.03
C ASN A 32 -10.29 -14.80 12.60
N PRO A 33 -11.14 -14.69 11.58
CA PRO A 33 -10.62 -14.53 10.23
C PRO A 33 -9.86 -13.19 10.14
N LYS A 34 -8.54 -13.27 10.05
CA LYS A 34 -7.67 -12.12 9.75
C LYS A 34 -7.23 -12.29 8.32
N TYR A 35 -7.70 -11.41 7.46
CA TYR A 35 -7.30 -11.43 6.06
C TYR A 35 -6.23 -10.38 5.81
N GLN A 36 -5.21 -10.79 5.07
CA GLN A 36 -4.29 -9.88 4.40
C GLN A 36 -4.85 -9.59 3.01
N ILE A 37 -4.96 -8.31 2.70
CA ILE A 37 -5.38 -7.82 1.41
C ILE A 37 -4.14 -7.38 0.65
N GLN A 38 -3.98 -7.93 -0.56
CA GLN A 38 -3.01 -7.46 -1.53
C GLN A 38 -3.72 -6.58 -2.56
N ILE A 39 -3.22 -5.38 -2.78
CA ILE A 39 -3.72 -4.43 -3.79
C ILE A 39 -2.61 -4.19 -4.79
N ASN A 40 -2.81 -4.57 -6.06
CA ASN A 40 -1.92 -4.16 -7.14
C ASN A 40 -2.49 -2.91 -7.80
N LEU A 41 -1.75 -1.82 -7.69
CA LEU A 41 -2.13 -0.51 -8.20
C LEU A 41 -1.31 -0.18 -9.44
N ALA A 42 -1.98 0.23 -10.52
CA ALA A 42 -1.31 0.91 -11.62
C ALA A 42 -1.18 2.40 -11.25
N PRO A 43 0.03 2.90 -10.93
CA PRO A 43 0.18 4.28 -10.50
C PRO A 43 -0.08 5.26 -11.66
N THR A 44 -0.91 6.27 -11.41
CA THR A 44 -1.13 7.42 -12.30
C THR A 44 -0.30 8.63 -11.88
N SER A 45 0.05 8.72 -10.58
CA SER A 45 0.86 9.80 -10.03
C SER A 45 1.55 9.31 -8.75
N ILE A 46 2.80 9.72 -8.56
CA ILE A 46 3.59 9.44 -7.35
C ILE A 46 4.27 10.73 -6.91
N GLU A 47 3.93 11.19 -5.71
CA GLU A 47 4.57 12.33 -5.04
C GLU A 47 5.51 11.80 -3.94
N GLY A 48 6.73 12.35 -3.90
CA GLY A 48 7.81 11.89 -3.04
C GLY A 48 9.14 11.81 -3.81
N ARG A 49 10.22 11.36 -3.17
CA ARG A 49 11.50 11.20 -3.87
C ARG A 49 11.36 10.09 -4.92
N LYS A 50 11.90 10.33 -6.13
CA LYS A 50 11.79 9.44 -7.31
C LYS A 50 11.93 7.97 -6.90
N LEU A 51 10.86 7.18 -7.05
CA LEU A 51 11.01 5.74 -7.20
C LEU A 51 11.86 5.52 -8.46
N SER A 52 12.91 4.72 -8.34
CA SER A 52 13.79 4.31 -9.45
C SER A 52 13.11 3.31 -10.41
N SER A 53 11.81 3.08 -10.27
CA SER A 53 11.08 2.05 -10.98
C SER A 53 10.57 2.56 -12.33
N ASP A 54 10.70 1.72 -13.35
CA ASP A 54 9.96 1.82 -14.61
C ASP A 54 8.51 2.20 -14.32
N SER A 55 8.11 3.37 -14.81
CA SER A 55 6.85 4.05 -14.48
C SER A 55 5.59 3.27 -14.85
N ASN A 56 5.75 2.10 -15.48
CA ASN A 56 4.69 1.20 -15.94
C ASN A 56 4.51 -0.06 -15.07
N SER A 57 5.33 -0.27 -14.03
CA SER A 57 5.18 -1.43 -13.17
C SER A 57 4.06 -1.24 -12.15
N LEU A 58 3.26 -2.30 -11.92
CA LEU A 58 2.28 -2.31 -10.83
C LEU A 58 2.98 -2.22 -9.48
N LEU A 59 2.44 -1.41 -8.59
CA LEU A 59 2.86 -1.34 -7.19
C LEU A 59 1.99 -2.27 -6.37
N ILE A 60 2.62 -3.13 -5.57
CA ILE A 60 1.93 -4.09 -4.71
C ILE A 60 1.87 -3.50 -3.31
N PHE A 61 0.67 -3.45 -2.75
CA PHE A 61 0.44 -2.99 -1.39
C PHE A 61 -0.15 -4.12 -0.55
N LEU A 62 0.35 -4.25 0.68
CA LEU A 62 -0.18 -5.21 1.65
C LEU A 62 -0.72 -4.45 2.86
N ILE A 63 -1.91 -4.84 3.31
CA ILE A 63 -2.59 -4.29 4.48
C ILE A 63 -3.56 -5.32 5.05
N ARG A 64 -3.89 -5.27 6.35
CA ARG A 64 -4.95 -6.12 6.89
C ARG A 64 -6.32 -5.55 6.55
N GLU A 65 -7.29 -6.42 6.32
CA GLU A 65 -8.67 -6.00 6.05
C GLU A 65 -9.22 -5.07 7.15
N LYS A 66 -8.96 -5.39 8.43
CA LYS A 66 -9.38 -4.53 9.55
C LYS A 66 -8.82 -3.11 9.46
N GLU A 67 -7.56 -2.96 9.04
CA GLU A 67 -6.90 -1.66 8.90
C GLU A 67 -7.46 -0.87 7.71
N ILE A 68 -7.84 -1.57 6.62
CA ILE A 68 -8.60 -0.95 5.53
C ILE A 68 -9.92 -0.43 6.07
N LEU A 69 -10.72 -1.30 6.73
CA LEU A 69 -12.06 -0.97 7.20
C LEU A 69 -12.08 0.16 8.25
N GLU A 70 -11.00 0.32 9.02
CA GLU A 70 -10.82 1.44 9.95
C GLU A 70 -10.53 2.77 9.25
N GLN A 71 -10.05 2.75 8.00
CA GLN A 71 -9.66 3.95 7.24
C GLN A 71 -10.65 4.29 6.12
N ILE A 72 -11.22 3.27 5.49
CA ILE A 72 -12.26 3.33 4.47
C ILE A 72 -13.29 2.23 4.77
N ASP A 73 -14.57 2.59 4.91
CA ASP A 73 -15.64 1.69 5.40
C ASP A 73 -15.95 0.48 4.49
N LYS A 74 -15.22 0.30 3.40
CA LYS A 74 -15.36 -0.81 2.45
C LYS A 74 -14.02 -1.21 1.85
N LEU A 75 -13.93 -2.46 1.41
CA LEU A 75 -12.82 -2.94 0.60
C LEU A 75 -12.86 -2.29 -0.80
N PRO A 76 -11.70 -1.85 -1.34
CA PRO A 76 -11.59 -1.49 -2.74
C PRO A 76 -11.91 -2.68 -3.66
N ILE A 77 -12.30 -2.40 -4.90
CA ILE A 77 -12.49 -3.38 -5.96
C ILE A 77 -11.64 -3.02 -7.19
N VAL A 78 -11.52 -3.96 -8.12
CA VAL A 78 -10.84 -3.71 -9.41
C VAL A 78 -11.53 -2.57 -10.16
N GLY A 79 -10.74 -1.63 -10.67
CA GLY A 79 -11.22 -0.41 -11.33
C GLY A 79 -11.38 0.80 -10.41
N ASP A 80 -11.35 0.63 -9.09
CA ASP A 80 -11.38 1.76 -8.16
C ASP A 80 -10.10 2.61 -8.28
N ASN A 81 -10.26 3.92 -8.14
CA ASN A 81 -9.14 4.85 -8.02
C ASN A 81 -8.85 5.14 -6.56
N LEU A 82 -7.59 4.94 -6.16
CA LEU A 82 -7.14 5.06 -4.77
C LEU A 82 -6.03 6.10 -4.64
N ILE A 83 -5.98 6.70 -3.45
CA ILE A 83 -4.85 7.48 -2.97
C ILE A 83 -4.27 6.74 -1.76
N ILE A 84 -3.02 6.31 -1.86
CA ILE A 84 -2.30 5.55 -0.83
C ILE A 84 -1.12 6.38 -0.32
N GLU A 85 -1.07 6.59 0.99
CA GLU A 85 0.13 7.04 1.70
C GLU A 85 0.93 5.80 2.12
N SER A 86 2.19 5.75 1.71
CA SER A 86 3.13 4.67 2.01
C SER A 86 4.46 5.25 2.48
N PHE A 87 5.37 4.38 2.92
CA PHE A 87 6.78 4.71 3.08
C PHE A 87 7.61 3.92 2.06
N SER A 88 8.66 4.53 1.53
CA SER A 88 9.66 3.80 0.75
C SER A 88 10.61 3.10 1.72
N ILE A 89 10.58 1.76 1.77
CA ILE A 89 11.46 1.02 2.66
C ILE A 89 12.85 0.75 2.06
N GLU A 90 13.05 0.92 0.74
CA GLU A 90 14.33 0.67 0.05
C GLU A 90 14.32 1.15 -1.41
N GLU A 91 15.43 1.01 -2.16
CA GLU A 91 15.59 1.49 -3.55
C GLU A 91 14.66 0.82 -4.57
N HIS A 92 14.06 -0.34 -4.28
CA HIS A 92 13.14 -1.05 -5.20
C HIS A 92 12.00 -1.81 -4.49
N PRO A 93 11.10 -1.16 -3.75
CA PRO A 93 10.03 -1.86 -3.07
C PRO A 93 8.90 -2.09 -4.06
N ARG A 94 8.91 -3.23 -4.75
CA ARG A 94 7.70 -3.71 -5.45
C ARG A 94 6.53 -3.88 -4.48
N MET A 95 6.84 -4.05 -3.19
CA MET A 95 5.90 -4.18 -2.08
C MET A 95 6.01 -2.99 -1.12
N LEU A 96 4.88 -2.34 -0.88
CA LEU A 96 4.80 -1.11 -0.10
C LEU A 96 3.80 -1.27 1.06
N PRO A 97 4.16 -0.84 2.30
CA PRO A 97 3.25 -0.86 3.43
C PRO A 97 2.24 0.29 3.32
N ILE A 98 0.95 0.01 3.51
CA ILE A 98 -0.06 1.09 3.55
C ILE A 98 -0.06 1.74 4.93
N LYS A 99 0.15 3.05 4.95
CA LYS A 99 -0.05 3.88 6.13
C LYS A 99 -1.44 4.51 6.13
N LYS A 100 -1.87 5.03 4.98
CA LYS A 100 -3.21 5.61 4.79
C LYS A 100 -3.78 5.23 3.43
N ILE A 101 -5.08 4.94 3.35
CA ILE A 101 -5.79 4.70 2.09
C ILE A 101 -7.08 5.55 2.04
N LYS A 102 -7.45 6.00 0.84
CA LYS A 102 -8.76 6.62 0.54
C LYS A 102 -9.15 6.41 -0.92
N PHE A 103 -10.44 6.49 -1.22
CA PHE A 103 -10.93 6.65 -2.59
C PHE A 103 -10.55 8.04 -3.11
N GLN A 104 -10.23 8.12 -4.40
CA GLN A 104 -9.96 9.37 -5.09
C GLN A 104 -11.25 10.11 -5.46
#